data_AF-S9ZE28-F1
#
_entry.id   AF-S9ZE28-F1
#
_cell.length_a   1.000
_cell.length_b   1.000
_cell.length_c   1.000
_cell.angle_alpha   90.00
_cell.angle_beta   90.00
_cell.angle_gamma   90.00
#
_symmetry.space_group_name_H-M   'P 1'
#
loop_
_entity.id
_entity.type
_entity.pdbx_description
1 polymer ?
#
loop_
_entity_poly.entity_id
_entity_poly.type
_entity_poly.pdbx_seq_one_letter_code
_entity_poly.pdbx_strand_id
1 'polypeptide(L)'
;MNPIYGALTPEVALELEPLSRLVYEARENRRQVLDAVGASDEASLLARIAAAEIGEHPAYEHYLAARILADTHEAARKAVAALLHEVNG
;
A
#
# COMPACT_ATOMS: atom_id res chain seq x y z
N MET A 1 5.39 25.15 16.19
CA MET A 1 4.49 24.08 15.73
C MET A 1 4.45 24.20 14.22
N ASN A 2 5.15 23.34 13.49
CA ASN A 2 5.14 23.39 12.03
C ASN A 2 3.82 22.74 11.60
N PRO A 3 2.77 23.50 11.24
CA PRO A 3 1.53 22.87 10.90
C PRO A 3 1.74 22.40 9.47
N ILE A 4 2.10 21.13 9.30
CA ILE A 4 2.12 20.48 7.97
C ILE A 4 0.78 20.72 7.24
N TYR A 5 -0.29 20.95 8.02
CA TYR A 5 -1.62 21.29 7.54
C TYR A 5 -1.96 22.80 7.52
N GLY A 6 -1.08 23.68 8.00
CA GLY A 6 -1.37 25.12 8.13
C GLY A 6 -1.14 25.92 6.85
N ALA A 7 -0.48 25.32 5.86
CA ALA A 7 -0.32 25.85 4.51
C ALA A 7 -1.20 25.12 3.48
N LEU A 8 -1.98 24.11 3.88
CA LEU A 8 -2.85 23.38 2.95
C LEU A 8 -4.06 24.23 2.63
N THR A 9 -4.26 24.52 1.35
CA THR A 9 -5.52 25.10 0.90
C THR A 9 -6.63 24.04 0.99
N PRO A 10 -7.91 24.44 1.07
CA PRO A 10 -9.03 23.51 1.06
C PRO A 10 -9.00 22.54 -0.13
N GLU A 11 -8.57 23.01 -1.30
CA GLU A 11 -8.47 22.22 -2.52
C GLU A 11 -7.44 21.09 -2.36
N VAL A 12 -6.25 21.40 -1.82
CA VAL A 12 -5.22 20.39 -1.57
C VAL A 12 -5.69 19.40 -0.50
N ALA A 13 -6.38 19.87 0.55
CA ALA A 13 -6.91 18.98 1.58
C ALA A 13 -7.90 17.95 1.00
N LEU A 14 -8.75 18.37 0.04
CA LEU A 14 -9.68 17.49 -0.66
C LEU A 14 -8.98 16.46 -1.55
N GLU A 15 -7.84 16.80 -2.15
CA GLU A 15 -7.04 15.87 -2.94
C GLU A 15 -6.19 14.92 -2.07
N LEU A 16 -5.72 15.40 -0.91
CA LEU A 16 -4.87 14.66 0.00
C LEU A 16 -5.63 13.57 0.78
N GLU A 17 -6.89 13.82 1.15
CA GLU A 17 -7.72 12.87 1.89
C GLU A 17 -7.84 11.50 1.21
N PRO A 18 -8.30 11.38 -0.06
CA PRO A 18 -8.46 10.08 -0.71
C PRO A 18 -7.12 9.35 -0.90
N LEU A 19 -6.03 10.08 -1.17
CA LEU A 19 -4.69 9.49 -1.30
C LEU A 19 -4.18 8.95 0.04
N SER A 20 -4.39 9.69 1.14
CA SER A 20 -4.00 9.25 2.48
C SER A 20 -4.77 8.01 2.91
N ARG A 21 -6.08 7.96 2.61
CA ARG A 21 -6.91 6.78 2.83
C ARG A 21 -6.43 5.60 1.98
N LEU A 22 -6.12 5.81 0.70
CA LEU A 22 -5.62 4.75 -0.18
C LEU A 22 -4.29 4.16 0.30
N VAL A 23 -3.36 4.99 0.80
CA VAL A 23 -2.12 4.52 1.45
C VAL A 23 -2.47 3.59 2.61
N TYR A 24 -3.37 4.00 3.50
CA TYR A 24 -3.75 3.19 4.65
C TYR A 24 -4.43 1.86 4.24
N GLU A 25 -5.44 1.94 3.37
CA GLU A 25 -6.22 0.77 2.94
C GLU A 25 -5.37 -0.23 2.17
N ALA A 26 -4.50 0.21 1.27
CA ALA A 26 -3.61 -0.68 0.53
C ALA A 26 -2.67 -1.44 1.47
N ARG A 27 -2.13 -0.78 2.50
CA ARG A 27 -1.29 -1.42 3.53
C ARG A 27 -2.06 -2.46 4.34
N GLU A 28 -3.24 -2.10 4.85
CA GLU A 28 -4.03 -3.01 5.68
C GLU A 28 -4.58 -4.20 4.89
N ASN A 29 -5.03 -3.97 3.66
CA ASN A 29 -5.49 -5.05 2.79
C ASN A 29 -4.33 -5.99 2.43
N ARG A 30 -3.13 -5.45 2.16
CA ARG A 30 -1.94 -6.27 1.90
C ARG A 30 -1.64 -7.17 3.09
N ARG A 31 -1.68 -6.61 4.30
CA ARG A 31 -1.49 -7.35 5.54
C ARG A 31 -2.51 -8.48 5.68
N GLN A 32 -3.80 -8.19 5.48
CA GLN A 32 -4.86 -9.21 5.57
C GLN A 32 -4.69 -10.34 4.55
N VAL A 33 -4.30 -10.03 3.31
CA VAL A 33 -4.05 -11.03 2.26
C VAL A 33 -2.88 -11.95 2.63
N LEU A 34 -1.80 -11.40 3.16
CA LEU A 34 -0.62 -12.18 3.57
C LEU A 34 -0.90 -13.00 4.85
N ASP A 35 -1.62 -12.42 5.81
CA ASP A 35 -2.03 -13.08 7.05
C ASP A 35 -2.92 -14.31 6.74
N ALA A 36 -3.79 -14.23 5.72
CA ALA A 36 -4.67 -15.33 5.30
C ALA A 36 -3.92 -16.60 4.86
N VAL A 37 -2.66 -16.46 4.43
CA VAL A 37 -1.79 -17.58 4.01
C VAL A 37 -0.57 -17.76 4.93
N GLY A 38 -0.55 -17.04 6.06
CA GLY A 38 0.52 -17.08 7.05
C GLY A 38 1.89 -16.67 6.49
N ALA A 39 1.92 -15.72 5.54
CA ALA A 39 3.15 -15.20 4.96
C ALA A 39 3.52 -13.84 5.58
N SER A 40 4.81 -13.57 5.73
CA SER A 40 5.31 -12.27 6.22
C SER A 40 5.29 -11.18 5.16
N ASP A 41 5.46 -11.59 3.90
CA ASP A 41 5.63 -10.74 2.73
C ASP A 41 5.46 -11.58 1.45
N GLU A 42 5.45 -10.93 0.29
CA GLU A 42 5.25 -11.60 -0.99
C GLU A 42 6.41 -12.52 -1.37
N ALA A 43 7.64 -12.18 -0.95
CA ALA A 43 8.81 -12.97 -1.28
C ALA A 43 8.80 -14.31 -0.52
N SER A 44 8.45 -14.29 0.77
CA SER A 44 8.29 -15.49 1.57
C SER A 44 7.13 -16.35 1.07
N LEU A 45 6.01 -15.73 0.68
CA LEU A 45 4.89 -16.47 0.06
C LEU A 45 5.30 -17.14 -1.25
N LEU A 46 5.96 -16.42 -2.17
CA LEU A 46 6.39 -16.97 -3.45
C LEU A 46 7.42 -18.11 -3.27
N ALA A 47 8.35 -17.97 -2.32
CA ALA A 47 9.32 -19.01 -2.00
C ALA A 47 8.63 -20.30 -1.52
N ARG A 48 7.61 -20.18 -0.65
CA ARG A 48 6.82 -21.32 -0.15
C ARG A 48 6.01 -22.00 -1.25
N ILE A 49 5.45 -21.22 -2.18
CA ILE A 49 4.78 -21.76 -3.38
C ILE A 49 5.78 -22.53 -4.25
N ALA A 50 6.94 -21.94 -4.54
CA ALA A 50 7.98 -22.57 -5.36
C ALA A 50 8.55 -23.85 -4.73
N ALA A 51 8.61 -23.92 -3.40
CA ALA A 51 9.02 -25.10 -2.65
C ALA A 51 7.90 -26.15 -2.50
N ALA A 52 6.70 -25.89 -3.03
CA ALA A 52 5.50 -26.71 -2.87
C ALA A 52 5.09 -26.94 -1.40
N GLU A 53 5.46 -26.04 -0.49
CA GLU A 53 5.05 -26.07 0.92
C GLU A 53 3.60 -25.63 1.13
N ILE A 54 3.07 -24.86 0.18
CA ILE A 54 1.67 -24.46 0.08
C ILE A 54 1.18 -24.76 -1.35
N GLY A 55 -0.07 -25.19 -1.47
CA GLY A 55 -0.68 -25.39 -2.78
C GLY A 55 -0.73 -24.09 -3.58
N GLU A 56 -0.40 -24.15 -4.88
CA GLU A 56 -0.33 -22.99 -5.77
C GLU A 56 -1.63 -22.19 -5.78
N HIS A 57 -2.79 -22.85 -5.85
CA HIS A 57 -4.09 -22.21 -5.71
C HIS A 57 -4.66 -22.46 -4.31
N PRO A 58 -5.14 -21.43 -3.59
CA PRO A 58 -5.26 -20.02 -3.98
C PRO A 58 -4.03 -19.13 -3.64
N ALA A 59 -2.89 -19.73 -3.28
CA ALA A 59 -1.74 -19.00 -2.74
C ALA A 59 -1.12 -18.00 -3.74
N TYR A 60 -1.12 -18.34 -5.03
CA TYR A 60 -0.59 -17.48 -6.09
C TYR A 60 -1.47 -16.24 -6.29
N GLU A 61 -2.79 -16.37 -6.19
CA GLU A 61 -3.72 -15.25 -6.20
C GLU A 61 -3.50 -14.33 -4.99
N HIS A 62 -3.26 -14.90 -3.80
CA HIS A 62 -2.88 -14.12 -2.63
C HIS A 62 -1.55 -13.38 -2.83
N TYR A 63 -0.56 -14.02 -3.43
CA TYR A 63 0.72 -13.40 -3.80
C TYR A 63 0.52 -12.23 -4.78
N LEU A 64 -0.24 -12.44 -5.86
CA LEU A 64 -0.52 -11.39 -6.84
C LEU A 64 -1.28 -10.22 -6.22
N ALA A 65 -2.30 -10.50 -5.40
CA ALA A 65 -3.06 -9.48 -4.70
C ALA A 65 -2.17 -8.65 -3.76
N ALA A 66 -1.33 -9.32 -2.97
CA ALA A 66 -0.39 -8.65 -2.05
C ALA A 66 0.60 -7.74 -2.82
N ARG A 67 1.15 -8.22 -3.95
CA ARG A 67 2.01 -7.41 -4.83
C ARG A 67 1.31 -6.17 -5.38
N ILE A 68 0.10 -6.32 -5.91
CA ILE A 68 -0.67 -5.19 -6.45
C ILE A 68 -0.94 -4.16 -5.35
N LEU A 69 -1.27 -4.62 -4.15
CA LEU A 69 -1.50 -3.74 -2.99
C LEU A 69 -0.22 -3.03 -2.54
N ALA A 70 0.94 -3.70 -2.61
CA ALA A 70 2.24 -3.10 -2.35
C ALA A 70 2.56 -1.95 -3.33
N ASP A 71 2.39 -2.23 -4.63
CA ASP A 71 2.64 -1.26 -5.70
C ASP A 71 1.65 -0.08 -5.59
N THR A 72 0.38 -0.37 -5.28
CA THR A 72 -0.66 0.65 -5.05
C THR A 72 -0.31 1.54 -3.86
N HIS A 73 0.12 0.95 -2.74
CA HIS A 73 0.56 1.70 -1.56
C HIS A 73 1.74 2.63 -1.90
N GLU A 74 2.75 2.12 -2.62
CA GLU A 74 3.91 2.93 -3.01
C GLU A 74 3.52 4.06 -3.96
N ALA A 75 2.67 3.79 -4.96
CA ALA A 75 2.18 4.79 -5.89
C ALA A 75 1.38 5.89 -5.18
N ALA A 76 0.46 5.53 -4.29
CA ALA A 76 -0.31 6.48 -3.49
C ALA A 76 0.60 7.33 -2.59
N ARG A 77 1.62 6.72 -1.97
CA ARG A 77 2.59 7.43 -1.13
C ARG A 77 3.41 8.44 -1.96
N LYS A 78 3.82 8.08 -3.18
CA LYS A 78 4.51 9.00 -4.10
C LYS A 78 3.60 10.16 -4.51
N ALA A 79 2.32 9.90 -4.78
CA ALA A 79 1.35 10.95 -5.10
C ALA A 79 1.16 11.94 -3.93
N VAL A 80 1.03 11.44 -2.69
CA VAL A 80 0.99 12.29 -1.49
C VAL A 80 2.25 13.14 -1.37
N ALA A 81 3.43 12.54 -1.56
CA ALA A 81 4.70 13.27 -1.47
C ALA A 81 4.83 14.36 -2.54
N ALA A 82 4.40 14.08 -3.78
CA ALA A 82 4.39 15.06 -4.86
C ALA A 82 3.46 16.25 -4.54
N LEU A 83 2.22 15.96 -4.12
CA LEU A 83 1.24 16.99 -3.75
C LEU A 83 1.77 17.89 -2.61
N LEU A 84 2.36 17.29 -1.57
CA LEU A 84 2.96 18.06 -0.48
C LEU A 84 4.21 18.85 -0.92
N HIS A 85 4.96 18.38 -1.90
CA HIS A 85 6.10 19.12 -2.44
C HIS A 85 5.63 20.37 -3.21
N GLU A 86 4.59 20.25 -4.03
CA GLU A 86 4.01 21.36 -4.77
C GLU A 86 3.46 22.48 -3.87
N VAL A 87 2.94 22.13 -2.69
CA VAL A 87 2.44 23.14 -1.72
C VAL A 87 3.56 23.81 -0.93
N ASN A 88 4.67 23.12 -0.70
CA ASN A 88 5.79 23.64 0.10
C ASN A 88 6.88 24.31 -0.76
N GLY A 89 6.80 24.21 -2.09
CA GLY A 89 7.71 24.82 -3.06
C GLY A 89 7.25 26.20 -3.49
#